data_AF-A0A2X1NIP2-F1
#
_entry.id   AF-A0A2X1NIP2-F1
#
_cell.length_a   1.000
_cell.length_b   1.000
_cell.length_c   1.000
_cell.angle_alpha   90.00
_cell.angle_beta   90.00
_cell.angle_gamma   90.00
#
_symmetry.space_group_name_H-M   'P 1'
#
loop_
_entity.id
_entity.type
_entity.pdbx_description
1 polymer ?
#
loop_
_entity_poly.entity_id
_entity_poly.type
_entity_poly.pdbx_seq_one_letter_code
_entity_poly.pdbx_strand_id
1 'polypeptide(L)'
;MEAREATATGESCMRVDAIAKVTGRARYTDDYVMAGMCYAKYVRSPIAHGYAVSINDEQARSLPGVLAIFTWEDVPDIPFATAGHAWTLDENKRDTADRALLTRHVRHHGDAVAIVVARDELTAEKAAPIGQH
;
A
#
# COMPACT_ATOMS: atom_id res chain seq x y z
N MET A 1 57.19 12.26 -3.07
CA MET A 1 56.07 12.78 -3.89
C MET A 1 54.81 12.23 -3.25
N GLU A 2 54.18 13.01 -2.38
CA GLU A 2 53.00 12.56 -1.64
C GLU A 2 51.81 12.46 -2.60
N ALA A 3 51.19 11.29 -2.61
CA ALA A 3 49.95 11.05 -3.34
C ALA A 3 48.84 11.88 -2.67
N ARG A 4 48.26 12.82 -3.41
CA ARG A 4 47.07 13.53 -2.97
C ARG A 4 45.92 12.53 -2.88
N GLU A 5 45.35 12.39 -1.70
CA GLU A 5 44.14 11.62 -1.45
C GLU A 5 43.01 12.23 -2.31
N ALA A 6 42.44 11.43 -3.21
CA ALA A 6 41.40 11.88 -4.12
C ALA A 6 40.08 11.99 -3.34
N THR A 7 39.71 13.20 -2.94
CA THR A 7 38.43 13.48 -2.28
C THR A 7 37.35 13.64 -3.36
N ALA A 8 36.39 12.72 -3.45
CA ALA A 8 35.29 12.75 -4.42
C ALA A 8 34.28 13.90 -4.23
N THR A 9 34.59 14.88 -3.37
CA THR A 9 33.71 15.99 -3.01
C THR A 9 33.76 17.07 -4.07
N GLY A 10 32.64 17.31 -4.76
CA GLY A 10 32.50 18.35 -5.78
C GLY A 10 32.72 17.90 -7.23
N GLU A 11 33.03 16.62 -7.44
CA GLU A 11 33.18 16.04 -8.78
C GLU A 11 31.90 15.35 -9.25
N SER A 12 31.65 15.38 -10.57
CA SER A 12 30.57 14.60 -11.19
C SER A 12 30.98 13.13 -11.29
N CYS A 13 30.69 12.34 -10.25
CA CYS A 13 30.99 10.92 -10.21
C CYS A 13 29.77 10.06 -10.58
N MET A 14 30.00 8.90 -11.19
CA MET A 14 28.95 7.92 -11.45
C MET A 14 28.38 7.39 -10.13
N ARG A 15 27.07 7.47 -9.95
CA ARG A 15 26.41 6.89 -8.77
C ARG A 15 26.56 5.37 -8.76
N VAL A 16 26.77 4.82 -7.57
CA VAL A 16 26.93 3.37 -7.34
C VAL A 16 25.76 2.53 -7.86
N ASP A 17 24.55 3.10 -7.91
CA ASP A 17 23.33 2.44 -8.36
C ASP A 17 22.96 2.73 -9.83
N ALA A 18 23.72 3.59 -10.53
CA ALA A 18 23.38 4.07 -11.87
C ALA A 18 23.29 2.92 -12.88
N ILE A 19 24.31 2.06 -12.92
CA ILE A 19 24.37 0.94 -13.86
C ILE A 19 23.21 -0.03 -13.64
N ALA A 20 22.91 -0.39 -12.38
CA ALA A 20 21.83 -1.32 -12.07
C ALA A 20 20.47 -0.75 -12.51
N LYS A 21 20.22 0.54 -12.29
CA LYS A 21 18.98 1.21 -12.69
C LYS A 21 18.80 1.30 -14.20
N VAL A 22 19.83 1.73 -14.95
CA VAL A 22 19.72 1.89 -16.41
C VAL A 22 19.70 0.56 -17.17
N THR A 23 20.16 -0.52 -16.55
CA THR A 23 20.14 -1.87 -17.14
C THR A 23 18.95 -2.72 -16.68
N GLY A 24 18.04 -2.18 -15.87
CA GLY A 24 16.91 -2.93 -15.32
C GLY A 24 17.31 -4.03 -14.32
N ARG A 25 18.54 -4.00 -13.81
CA ARG A 25 19.04 -4.96 -12.81
C ARG A 25 18.71 -4.55 -11.38
N ALA A 26 18.35 -3.29 -11.16
CA ALA A 26 17.84 -2.84 -9.87
C ALA A 26 16.46 -3.47 -9.62
N ARG A 27 16.31 -4.19 -8.51
CA ARG A 27 15.03 -4.75 -8.06
C ARG A 27 14.31 -3.77 -7.15
N TYR A 28 13.05 -3.52 -7.44
CA TYR A 28 12.10 -2.79 -6.61
C TYR A 28 11.16 -3.78 -5.91
N THR A 29 10.35 -3.28 -4.99
CA THR A 29 9.47 -4.12 -4.15
C THR A 29 8.58 -5.06 -4.98
N ASP A 30 8.06 -4.58 -6.10
CA ASP A 30 7.14 -5.35 -6.96
C ASP A 30 7.87 -6.41 -7.82
N ASP A 31 9.20 -6.38 -7.89
CA ASP A 31 10.00 -7.38 -8.62
C ASP A 31 10.25 -8.65 -7.79
N TYR A 32 9.87 -8.66 -6.50
CA TYR A 32 10.05 -9.80 -5.62
C TYR A 32 8.84 -10.73 -5.67
N VAL A 33 9.08 -12.02 -5.89
CA VAL A 33 8.07 -13.09 -5.83
C VAL A 33 8.51 -14.13 -4.81
N MET A 34 7.60 -14.52 -3.93
CA MET A 34 7.82 -15.55 -2.91
C MET A 34 6.90 -16.76 -3.15
N ALA A 35 7.38 -17.95 -2.81
CA ALA A 35 6.55 -19.14 -2.88
C ALA A 35 5.34 -19.00 -1.93
N GLY A 36 4.14 -19.18 -2.47
CA GLY A 36 2.89 -19.01 -1.71
C GLY A 36 2.47 -17.55 -1.48
N MET A 37 3.10 -16.58 -2.16
CA MET A 37 2.70 -15.17 -2.09
C MET A 37 1.24 -14.98 -2.51
N CYS A 38 0.49 -14.22 -1.72
CA CYS A 38 -0.86 -13.80 -2.04
C CYS A 38 -0.85 -12.33 -2.46
N TYR A 39 -1.84 -11.93 -3.25
CA TYR A 39 -2.00 -10.58 -3.75
C TYR A 39 -3.21 -9.94 -3.11
N ALA A 40 -3.03 -8.73 -2.57
CA ALA A 40 -4.08 -7.96 -1.95
C ALA A 40 -4.39 -6.71 -2.79
N LYS A 41 -5.68 -6.41 -3.00
CA LYS A 41 -6.13 -5.17 -3.63
C LYS A 41 -7.18 -4.50 -2.75
N TYR A 42 -7.02 -3.19 -2.56
CA TYR A 42 -8.00 -2.39 -1.83
C TYR A 42 -9.24 -2.15 -2.68
N VAL A 43 -10.39 -2.27 -2.04
CA VAL A 43 -11.68 -1.79 -2.53
C VAL A 43 -11.82 -0.34 -2.05
N ARG A 44 -11.98 0.57 -3.00
CA ARG A 44 -11.89 2.01 -2.75
C ARG A 44 -13.22 2.70 -2.98
N SER A 45 -13.55 3.63 -2.09
CA SER A 45 -14.78 4.40 -2.17
C SER A 45 -14.88 5.22 -3.45
N PRO A 46 -16.02 5.15 -4.19
CA PRO A 46 -16.30 5.99 -5.34
C PRO A 46 -16.89 7.36 -4.94
N ILE A 47 -17.18 7.59 -3.66
CA ILE A 47 -17.75 8.85 -3.15
C ILE A 47 -16.75 9.60 -2.27
N ALA A 48 -16.93 10.92 -2.19
CA ALA A 48 -16.07 11.79 -1.41
C ALA A 48 -16.38 11.79 0.09
N HIS A 49 -17.61 11.50 0.51
CA HIS A 49 -17.96 11.49 1.92
C HIS A 49 -19.21 10.67 2.17
N GLY A 50 -19.23 9.84 3.21
CA GLY A 50 -20.38 9.01 3.56
C GLY A 50 -20.01 7.84 4.46
N TYR A 51 -20.98 6.97 4.72
CA TYR A 51 -20.75 5.73 5.45
C TYR A 51 -20.98 4.55 4.53
N ALA A 52 -20.04 3.61 4.48
CA ALA A 52 -20.30 2.28 3.99
C ALA A 52 -21.24 1.60 4.98
N VAL A 53 -22.43 1.20 4.52
CA VAL A 53 -23.42 0.51 5.35
C VAL A 53 -23.25 -0.99 5.19
N SER A 54 -22.96 -1.43 3.96
CA SER A 54 -22.74 -2.84 3.64
C SER A 54 -21.82 -3.01 2.43
N ILE A 55 -21.18 -4.18 2.34
CA ILE A 55 -20.38 -4.61 1.21
C ILE A 55 -21.03 -5.87 0.64
N ASN A 56 -21.40 -5.85 -0.65
CA ASN A 56 -21.84 -7.05 -1.36
C ASN A 56 -20.64 -7.65 -2.10
N ASP A 57 -20.13 -8.75 -1.56
CA ASP A 57 -18.93 -9.42 -2.05
C ASP A 57 -19.18 -10.80 -2.66
N GLU A 58 -20.44 -11.19 -2.84
CA GLU A 58 -20.83 -12.52 -3.34
C GLU A 58 -20.15 -12.86 -4.68
N GLN A 59 -20.17 -11.92 -5.63
CA GLN A 59 -19.56 -12.10 -6.94
C GLN A 59 -18.04 -12.27 -6.82
N ALA A 60 -17.38 -11.48 -5.98
CA ALA A 60 -15.94 -11.59 -5.78
C ALA A 60 -15.56 -12.92 -5.11
N ARG A 61 -16.31 -13.36 -4.08
CA ARG A 61 -16.09 -14.66 -3.42
C ARG A 61 -16.29 -15.84 -4.37
N SER A 62 -17.11 -15.69 -5.40
CA SER A 62 -17.35 -16.74 -6.40
C SER A 62 -16.19 -16.95 -7.38
N LEU A 63 -15.25 -16.00 -7.48
CA LEU A 63 -14.12 -16.09 -8.40
C LEU A 63 -13.09 -17.12 -7.91
N PRO A 64 -12.76 -18.16 -8.72
CA PRO A 64 -11.71 -19.10 -8.37
C PRO A 64 -10.38 -18.40 -8.15
N GLY A 65 -9.76 -18.62 -6.98
CA GLY A 65 -8.49 -18.01 -6.60
C GLY A 65 -8.60 -16.87 -5.61
N VAL A 66 -9.81 -16.32 -5.36
CA VAL A 66 -10.06 -15.46 -4.19
C VAL A 66 -9.97 -16.29 -2.93
N LEU A 67 -9.20 -15.80 -1.96
CA LEU A 67 -8.89 -16.48 -0.70
C LEU A 67 -9.65 -15.87 0.48
N ALA A 68 -9.75 -14.54 0.51
CA ALA A 68 -10.40 -13.81 1.58
C ALA A 68 -10.83 -12.42 1.11
N ILE A 69 -11.86 -11.88 1.76
CA ILE A 69 -12.28 -10.49 1.64
C ILE A 69 -12.48 -9.99 3.07
N PHE A 70 -11.87 -8.85 3.38
CA PHE A 70 -11.90 -8.21 4.69
C PHE A 70 -12.52 -6.82 4.58
N THR A 71 -13.27 -6.43 5.60
CA THR A 71 -13.93 -5.12 5.73
C THR A 71 -13.43 -4.42 7.00
N TRP A 72 -14.01 -3.25 7.32
CA TRP A 72 -13.76 -2.56 8.59
C TRP A 72 -14.11 -3.40 9.83
N GLU A 73 -14.94 -4.45 9.69
CA GLU A 73 -15.34 -5.31 10.80
C GLU A 73 -14.28 -6.36 11.16
N ASP A 74 -13.36 -6.64 10.23
CA ASP A 74 -12.35 -7.69 10.36
C ASP A 74 -11.00 -7.18 10.87
N VAL A 75 -10.86 -5.87 11.07
CA VAL A 75 -9.60 -5.21 11.44
C VAL A 75 -9.73 -4.45 12.76
N PRO A 76 -8.64 -4.32 13.55
CA PRO A 76 -8.67 -3.49 14.75
C PRO A 76 -9.00 -2.03 14.42
N ASP A 77 -9.84 -1.41 15.24
CA ASP A 77 -10.14 0.02 15.17
C ASP A 77 -9.00 0.84 15.83
N ILE A 78 -7.82 0.79 15.19
CA ILE A 78 -6.62 1.50 15.62
C ILE A 78 -6.24 2.49 14.51
N PRO A 79 -6.41 3.80 14.72
CA PRO A 79 -6.05 4.78 13.72
C PRO A 79 -4.52 4.93 13.61
N PHE A 80 -4.05 5.30 12.42
CA PHE A 80 -2.66 5.63 12.14
C PHE A 80 -2.57 6.97 11.41
N ALA A 81 -1.40 7.61 11.51
CA ALA A 81 -1.11 8.86 10.83
C ALA A 81 -0.58 8.59 9.42
N THR A 82 -0.99 9.40 8.44
CA THR A 82 -0.44 9.36 7.08
C THR A 82 0.55 10.48 6.78
N ALA A 83 0.63 11.50 7.63
CA ALA A 83 1.72 12.46 7.56
C ALA A 83 3.00 11.69 7.90
N GLY A 84 3.96 11.71 6.97
CA GLY A 84 5.16 10.86 7.04
C GLY A 84 6.27 11.48 7.87
N HIS A 85 5.98 12.22 8.94
CA HIS A 85 7.05 12.77 9.76
C HIS A 85 7.77 11.64 10.51
N ALA A 86 9.07 11.86 10.76
CA ALA A 86 9.86 10.90 11.51
C ALA A 86 9.21 10.63 12.87
N TRP A 87 9.17 9.35 13.25
CA TRP A 87 8.59 8.93 14.53
C TRP A 87 9.24 9.70 15.69
N THR A 88 8.49 10.59 16.31
CA THR A 88 8.94 11.41 17.43
C THR A 88 8.48 10.81 18.75
N LEU A 89 9.38 10.83 19.75
CA LEU A 89 9.07 10.43 21.11
C LEU A 89 8.23 11.49 21.84
N ASP A 90 8.31 12.77 21.42
CA ASP A 90 7.48 13.87 21.92
C ASP A 90 6.07 13.75 21.34
N GLU A 91 5.11 13.38 22.18
CA GLU A 91 3.70 13.14 21.81
C GLU A 91 3.03 14.37 21.20
N ASN A 92 3.40 15.58 21.63
CA ASN A 92 2.81 16.82 21.12
C ASN A 92 3.26 17.17 19.69
N LYS A 93 4.25 16.44 19.18
CA LYS A 93 4.79 16.60 17.82
C LYS A 93 4.47 15.41 16.92
N ARG A 94 3.74 14.41 17.42
CA ARG A 94 3.32 13.28 16.60
C ARG A 94 2.25 13.72 15.63
N ASP A 95 2.26 13.11 14.47
CA ASP A 95 1.21 13.30 13.50
C ASP A 95 -0.12 12.76 14.03
N THR A 96 -1.20 13.47 13.70
CA THR A 96 -2.55 13.05 14.05
C THR A 96 -2.88 11.73 13.37
N ALA A 97 -3.22 10.73 14.19
CA ALA A 97 -3.72 9.46 13.70
C ALA A 97 -5.23 9.55 13.43
N ASP A 98 -5.59 9.79 12.17
CA ASP A 98 -6.97 10.04 11.74
C ASP A 98 -7.49 9.04 10.69
N ARG A 99 -6.69 8.03 10.32
CA ARG A 99 -7.08 7.00 9.35
C ARG A 99 -7.11 5.61 9.95
N ALA A 100 -8.17 4.87 9.66
CA ALA A 100 -8.24 3.42 9.89
C ALA A 100 -7.63 2.66 8.71
N LEU A 101 -7.23 1.40 8.93
CA LEU A 101 -6.75 0.51 7.87
C LEU A 101 -7.84 0.29 6.79
N LEU A 102 -9.06 -0.02 7.25
CA LEU A 102 -10.28 -0.07 6.46
C LEU A 102 -11.33 0.74 7.21
N THR A 103 -12.01 1.64 6.51
CA THR A 103 -12.94 2.59 7.14
C THR A 103 -14.37 2.35 6.73
N ARG A 104 -15.27 2.43 7.72
CA ARG A 104 -16.70 2.58 7.49
C ARG A 104 -17.05 4.01 7.09
N HIS A 105 -16.39 5.00 7.70
CA HIS A 105 -16.63 6.42 7.44
C HIS A 105 -15.66 6.94 6.37
N VAL A 106 -16.18 7.09 5.15
CA VAL A 106 -15.48 7.66 4.01
C VAL A 106 -15.40 9.17 4.18
N ARG A 107 -14.18 9.72 4.07
CA ARG A 107 -13.86 11.15 4.16
C ARG A 107 -13.33 11.72 2.85
N HIS A 108 -12.91 10.88 1.91
CA HIS A 108 -12.59 11.29 0.55
C HIS A 108 -12.75 10.15 -0.48
N HIS A 109 -12.79 10.51 -1.76
CA HIS A 109 -12.78 9.55 -2.87
C HIS A 109 -11.50 8.72 -2.80
N GLY A 110 -11.63 7.39 -2.90
CA GLY A 110 -10.49 6.48 -2.83
C GLY A 110 -10.18 5.92 -1.45
N ASP A 111 -10.92 6.30 -0.40
CA ASP A 111 -10.79 5.71 0.93
C ASP A 111 -10.99 4.18 0.87
N ALA A 112 -10.18 3.45 1.63
CA ALA A 112 -10.21 2.00 1.64
C ALA A 112 -11.34 1.48 2.54
N VAL A 113 -12.30 0.77 1.96
CA VAL A 113 -13.46 0.21 2.70
C VAL A 113 -13.37 -1.31 2.88
N ALA A 114 -12.64 -1.99 2.00
CA ALA A 114 -12.39 -3.43 2.07
C ALA A 114 -11.06 -3.80 1.38
N ILE A 115 -10.60 -5.04 1.58
CA ILE A 115 -9.47 -5.65 0.87
C ILE A 115 -9.92 -6.99 0.31
N VAL A 116 -9.55 -7.27 -0.93
CA VAL A 116 -9.62 -8.60 -1.52
C VAL A 116 -8.23 -9.23 -1.55
N VAL A 117 -8.13 -10.49 -1.14
CA VAL A 117 -6.90 -11.30 -1.17
C VAL A 117 -7.09 -12.48 -2.11
N ALA A 118 -6.16 -12.68 -3.05
CA ALA A 118 -6.20 -13.77 -4.02
C ALA A 118 -4.82 -14.44 -4.22
N ARG A 119 -4.81 -15.59 -4.90
CA ARG A 119 -3.60 -16.36 -5.22
C ARG A 119 -2.73 -15.71 -6.30
N ASP A 120 -3.29 -14.83 -7.10
CA ASP A 120 -2.61 -14.13 -8.18
C ASP A 120 -3.15 -12.71 -8.33
N GLU A 121 -2.35 -11.83 -8.95
CA GLU A 121 -2.68 -10.42 -9.08
C GLU A 121 -3.93 -10.17 -9.93
N LEU A 122 -4.08 -10.90 -11.03
CA LEU A 122 -5.19 -10.71 -11.97
C LEU A 122 -6.52 -11.06 -11.31
N THR A 123 -6.57 -12.13 -10.52
CA THR A 123 -7.75 -12.49 -9.75
C THR A 123 -8.08 -11.44 -8.70
N ALA A 124 -7.07 -10.93 -7.97
CA ALA A 124 -7.29 -9.86 -6.99
C ALA A 124 -7.84 -8.58 -7.65
N GLU A 125 -7.31 -8.21 -8.82
CA GLU A 125 -7.75 -7.04 -9.59
C GLU A 125 -9.18 -7.20 -10.12
N LYS A 126 -9.53 -8.37 -10.66
CA LYS A 126 -10.88 -8.67 -11.13
C LYS A 126 -11.92 -8.70 -10.01
N ALA A 127 -11.50 -9.11 -8.82
CA ALA A 127 -12.38 -9.25 -7.67
C ALA A 127 -12.55 -7.94 -6.87
N ALA A 128 -11.65 -6.97 -7.00
CA ALA A 128 -11.69 -5.72 -6.24
C ALA A 128 -12.91 -4.80 -6.51
N PRO A 129 -13.52 -4.77 -7.73
CA PRO A 129 -14.74 -4.01 -8.00
C PRO A 129 -15.99 -4.65 -7.35
N ILE A 130 -16.08 -4.64 -6.02
CA ILE A 130 -17.29 -5.06 -5.29
C ILE A 130 -18.24 -3.90 -5.04
N GLY A 131 -19.54 -4.20 -5.01
CA GLY A 131 -20.58 -3.22 -4.74
C GLY A 131 -20.55 -2.77 -3.29
N GLN A 132 -20.54 -1.46 -3.07
CA GLN A 132 -20.62 -0.84 -1.75
C GLN A 132 -21.86 0.05 -1.68
N HIS A 133 -22.69 -0.17 -0.65
CA HIS A 133 -23.94 0.53 -0.41
C HIS A 133 -23.92 1.24 0.95
#